data_AF-T1H7V1-F1
#
_entry.id   AF-T1H7V1-F1
#
_cell.length_a   1.000
_cell.length_b   1.000
_cell.length_c   1.000
_cell.angle_alpha   90.00
_cell.angle_beta   90.00
_cell.angle_gamma   90.00
#
_symmetry.space_group_name_H-M   'P 1'
#
loop_
_entity.id
_entity.type
_entity.pdbx_description
1 polymer ?
#
loop_
_entity_poly.entity_id
_entity_poly.type
_entity_poly.pdbx_seq_one_letter_code
_entity_poly.pdbx_strand_id
1 'polypeptide(L)'
;MTSCFFRYYIIFYLVIFINYACHGSSLNKINQPQLLSECKGLDKICPRLELKSDLDILECVQFSDTPNNIDQNCLSNVWKFAATLLNYQNMLELLDPHCQSEVVSLPCNSREQPGALLKCAIENISQIKRKDCKTYVERLRFLTFLDARAMNLFIEECNDDVAKYNCEFDRNPEVTLSCLQKYLLKLKKACQTQVLRLSELQAENVKYDKQLLTKCASERRLFCEDVSMGSGQVYECLFRHKDEQRMSPQCASELLRHEQLIVQDYQVSRGLVRACKEDIKNNRCRKSVSDDRDIRLAQILLCLENATHYGKIISIIVFCIFKQKIFFFNR
;
A
#
# COMPACT_ATOMS: atom_id res chain seq x y z
N MET A 1 73.49 -7.76 -9.96
CA MET A 1 72.72 -6.84 -9.10
C MET A 1 71.98 -5.86 -10.00
N THR A 2 70.71 -5.59 -9.68
CA THR A 2 69.71 -4.73 -10.35
C THR A 2 69.34 -5.09 -11.81
N SER A 3 68.11 -5.58 -12.02
CA SER A 3 67.01 -4.80 -12.65
C SER A 3 65.99 -5.65 -13.40
N CYS A 4 64.76 -5.12 -13.40
CA CYS A 4 63.64 -5.40 -14.31
C CYS A 4 62.70 -6.58 -14.01
N PHE A 5 61.96 -6.40 -12.92
CA PHE A 5 60.50 -6.63 -12.86
C PHE A 5 59.81 -6.06 -14.12
N PHE A 6 59.62 -6.85 -15.20
CA PHE A 6 58.73 -6.42 -16.30
C PHE A 6 58.07 -7.55 -17.10
N ARG A 7 58.13 -8.82 -16.66
CA ARG A 7 57.48 -9.94 -17.38
C ARG A 7 56.35 -10.65 -16.65
N TYR A 8 56.03 -10.25 -15.43
CA TYR A 8 54.90 -10.81 -14.65
C TYR A 8 53.59 -10.00 -14.76
N TYR A 9 53.52 -9.00 -15.64
CA TYR A 9 52.36 -8.09 -15.76
C TYR A 9 51.42 -8.39 -16.94
N ILE A 10 51.71 -9.37 -17.80
CA ILE A 10 50.86 -9.67 -18.98
C ILE A 10 50.10 -11.00 -18.83
N ILE A 11 50.56 -11.93 -17.99
CA ILE A 11 49.87 -13.24 -17.83
C ILE A 11 48.77 -13.18 -16.75
N PHE A 12 48.81 -12.19 -15.84
CA PHE A 12 47.76 -12.04 -14.82
C PHE A 12 46.46 -11.40 -15.38
N TYR A 13 46.53 -10.67 -16.50
CA TYR A 13 45.37 -10.01 -17.10
C TYR A 13 44.49 -10.90 -17.98
N LEU A 14 44.97 -12.07 -18.42
CA LEU A 14 44.16 -13.03 -19.19
C LEU A 14 43.43 -14.06 -18.32
N VAL A 15 43.83 -14.25 -17.06
CA VAL A 15 43.17 -15.19 -16.14
C VAL A 15 42.12 -14.50 -15.26
N ILE A 16 42.15 -13.17 -15.13
CA ILE A 16 41.13 -12.41 -14.40
C ILE A 16 39.84 -12.21 -15.25
N PHE A 17 39.91 -12.38 -16.57
CA PHE A 17 38.74 -12.22 -17.45
C PHE A 17 37.88 -13.49 -17.65
N ILE A 18 38.20 -14.63 -17.02
CA ILE A 18 37.44 -15.89 -17.16
C ILE A 18 36.81 -16.35 -15.83
N ASN A 19 36.80 -15.50 -14.79
CA ASN A 19 36.06 -15.79 -13.55
C ASN A 19 35.03 -14.72 -13.15
N TYR A 20 34.58 -13.91 -14.12
CA TYR A 20 33.16 -13.57 -14.13
C TYR A 20 32.39 -14.84 -14.53
N ALA A 21 32.29 -15.76 -13.57
CA ALA A 21 31.19 -16.69 -13.58
C ALA A 21 29.94 -15.81 -13.62
N CYS A 22 29.32 -15.74 -14.80
CA CYS A 22 27.91 -15.44 -14.91
C CYS A 22 27.22 -16.37 -13.92
N HIS A 23 26.93 -15.85 -12.73
CA HIS A 23 25.88 -16.38 -11.90
C HIS A 23 24.66 -16.31 -12.78
N GLY A 24 24.31 -17.45 -13.37
CA GLY A 24 23.19 -17.61 -14.27
C GLY A 24 21.96 -17.09 -13.54
N SER A 25 21.59 -15.87 -13.89
CA SER A 25 20.24 -15.34 -13.91
C SER A 25 19.18 -16.28 -13.33
N SER A 26 18.86 -16.06 -12.06
CA SER A 26 17.47 -16.19 -11.62
C SER A 26 16.55 -15.20 -12.38
N LEU A 27 17.13 -14.26 -13.14
CA LEU A 27 16.49 -13.22 -13.97
C LEU A 27 15.47 -13.73 -15.00
N ASN A 28 15.52 -14.99 -15.45
CA ASN A 28 14.50 -15.54 -16.35
C ASN A 28 13.29 -16.14 -15.61
N LYS A 29 13.36 -16.38 -14.30
CA LYS A 29 12.31 -17.13 -13.57
C LYS A 29 11.15 -16.27 -13.06
N ILE A 30 11.35 -15.00 -12.75
CA ILE A 30 10.28 -14.12 -12.21
C ILE A 30 9.39 -13.56 -13.34
N ASN A 31 9.97 -13.35 -14.52
CA ASN A 31 9.26 -12.79 -15.68
C ASN A 31 8.71 -13.86 -16.65
N GLN A 32 9.00 -15.14 -16.42
CA GLN A 32 8.36 -16.25 -17.13
C GLN A 32 7.21 -16.78 -16.27
N PRO A 33 5.98 -16.92 -16.80
CA PRO A 33 4.83 -17.30 -15.98
C PRO A 33 4.94 -18.76 -15.52
N GLN A 34 5.42 -18.99 -14.30
CA GLN A 34 5.52 -20.32 -13.70
C GLN A 34 4.20 -20.73 -13.04
N LEU A 35 3.45 -19.76 -12.48
CA LEU A 35 2.20 -20.02 -11.79
C LEU A 35 1.08 -20.46 -12.74
N LEU A 36 1.11 -19.99 -13.99
CA LEU A 36 0.07 -20.30 -14.98
C LEU A 36 -0.04 -21.81 -15.28
N SER A 37 1.09 -22.52 -15.32
CA SER A 37 1.10 -23.96 -15.55
C SER A 37 0.76 -24.80 -14.31
N GLU A 38 0.93 -24.22 -13.12
CA GLU A 38 0.79 -24.94 -11.85
C GLU A 38 -0.60 -24.80 -11.22
N CYS A 39 -1.38 -23.80 -11.65
CA CYS A 39 -2.66 -23.44 -11.08
C CYS A 39 -3.84 -23.81 -11.97
N LYS A 40 -4.57 -24.88 -11.60
CA LYS A 40 -5.83 -25.28 -12.25
C LYS A 40 -6.99 -24.38 -11.77
N GLY A 41 -7.91 -24.04 -12.68
CA GLY A 41 -9.15 -23.31 -12.33
C GLY A 41 -9.00 -21.78 -12.23
N LEU A 42 -7.83 -21.23 -12.57
CA LEU A 42 -7.62 -19.78 -12.63
C LEU A 42 -8.56 -19.10 -13.63
N ASP A 43 -8.92 -19.76 -14.72
CA ASP A 43 -9.86 -19.29 -15.75
C ASP A 43 -11.23 -18.92 -15.16
N LYS A 44 -11.71 -19.67 -14.15
CA LYS A 44 -13.01 -19.43 -13.50
C LYS A 44 -12.98 -18.28 -12.50
N ILE A 45 -11.81 -18.00 -11.94
CA ILE A 45 -11.62 -17.04 -10.84
C ILE A 45 -11.10 -15.70 -11.36
N CYS A 46 -10.34 -15.75 -12.45
CA CYS A 46 -9.73 -14.64 -13.15
C CYS A 46 -10.32 -14.47 -14.56
N PRO A 47 -11.66 -14.38 -14.74
CA PRO A 47 -12.29 -14.46 -16.07
C PRO A 47 -11.97 -13.28 -17.00
N ARG A 48 -11.38 -12.19 -16.48
CA ARG A 48 -11.09 -10.94 -17.21
C ARG A 48 -9.60 -10.67 -17.45
N LEU A 49 -8.69 -11.59 -17.14
CA LEU A 49 -7.26 -11.29 -17.25
C LEU A 49 -6.63 -11.85 -18.53
N GLU A 50 -6.07 -10.95 -19.34
CA GLU A 50 -4.88 -11.26 -20.13
C GLU A 50 -3.73 -11.45 -19.13
N LEU A 51 -3.58 -12.66 -18.57
CA LEU A 51 -2.52 -13.02 -17.62
C LEU A 51 -1.16 -12.95 -18.33
N LYS A 52 -0.55 -11.77 -18.35
CA LYS A 52 0.73 -11.50 -19.03
C LYS A 52 1.92 -11.78 -18.13
N SER A 53 1.72 -11.85 -16.81
CA SER A 53 2.77 -12.07 -15.82
C SER A 53 2.26 -12.83 -14.58
N ASP A 54 3.18 -13.44 -13.83
CA ASP A 54 2.87 -14.07 -12.54
C ASP A 54 2.37 -13.05 -11.50
N LEU A 55 2.73 -11.77 -11.65
CA LEU A 55 2.19 -10.69 -10.82
C LEU A 55 0.69 -10.48 -11.08
N ASP A 56 0.23 -10.61 -12.33
CA ASP A 56 -1.21 -10.51 -12.66
C ASP A 56 -2.00 -11.67 -12.04
N ILE A 57 -1.43 -12.87 -12.01
CA ILE A 57 -2.01 -14.04 -11.32
C ILE A 57 -2.09 -13.76 -9.82
N LEU A 58 -1.00 -13.28 -9.22
CA LEU A 58 -0.93 -12.98 -7.81
C LEU A 58 -1.99 -11.94 -7.40
N GLU A 59 -2.10 -10.85 -8.15
CA GLU A 59 -3.12 -9.82 -7.94
C GLU A 59 -4.53 -10.41 -8.06
N CYS A 60 -4.80 -11.19 -9.11
CA CYS A 60 -6.12 -11.80 -9.26
C CYS A 60 -6.49 -12.71 -8.09
N VAL A 61 -5.58 -13.60 -7.68
CA VAL A 61 -5.81 -14.51 -6.56
C VAL A 61 -6.06 -13.71 -5.27
N GLN A 62 -5.27 -12.67 -5.03
CA GLN A 62 -5.42 -11.80 -3.87
C GLN A 62 -6.75 -11.03 -3.88
N PHE A 63 -7.22 -10.60 -5.05
CA PHE A 63 -8.45 -9.84 -5.20
C PHE A 63 -9.67 -10.68 -5.58
N SER A 64 -9.58 -12.01 -5.56
CA SER A 64 -10.72 -12.90 -5.76
C SER A 64 -11.63 -12.95 -4.54
N ASP A 65 -12.95 -12.97 -4.76
CA ASP A 65 -13.97 -13.13 -3.71
C ASP A 65 -14.23 -14.59 -3.35
N THR A 66 -13.71 -15.53 -4.15
CA THR A 66 -13.92 -16.97 -3.99
C THR A 66 -12.58 -17.72 -3.96
N PRO A 67 -11.74 -17.52 -2.94
CA PRO A 67 -10.45 -18.21 -2.83
C PRO A 67 -10.61 -19.73 -2.64
N ASN A 68 -11.75 -20.19 -2.13
CA ASN A 68 -12.02 -21.60 -1.83
C ASN A 68 -12.10 -22.51 -3.08
N ASN A 69 -12.17 -21.92 -4.28
CA ASN A 69 -12.19 -22.65 -5.55
C ASN A 69 -10.79 -22.87 -6.15
N ILE A 70 -9.74 -22.42 -5.46
CA ILE A 70 -8.34 -22.55 -5.89
C ILE A 70 -7.75 -23.81 -5.27
N ASP A 71 -6.99 -24.56 -6.07
CA ASP A 71 -6.19 -25.69 -5.60
C ASP A 71 -5.20 -25.28 -4.49
N GLN A 72 -5.06 -26.09 -3.44
CA GLN A 72 -4.22 -25.77 -2.29
C GLN A 72 -2.72 -25.71 -2.64
N ASN A 73 -2.27 -26.53 -3.59
CA ASN A 73 -0.88 -26.49 -4.05
C ASN A 73 -0.62 -25.21 -4.87
N CYS A 74 -1.59 -24.80 -5.71
CA CYS A 74 -1.56 -23.49 -6.35
C CYS A 74 -1.47 -22.35 -5.33
N LEU A 75 -2.35 -22.33 -4.32
CA LEU A 75 -2.31 -21.30 -3.27
C LEU A 75 -0.93 -21.28 -2.58
N SER A 76 -0.39 -22.43 -2.21
CA SER A 76 0.96 -22.54 -1.62
C SER A 76 2.04 -21.91 -2.52
N ASN A 77 1.99 -22.15 -3.83
CA ASN A 77 2.97 -21.61 -4.77
C ASN A 77 2.78 -20.10 -4.99
N VAL A 78 1.54 -19.62 -5.05
CA VAL A 78 1.22 -18.18 -5.09
C VAL A 78 1.81 -17.46 -3.88
N TRP A 79 1.65 -18.00 -2.68
CA TRP A 79 2.21 -17.41 -1.45
C TRP A 79 3.74 -17.47 -1.41
N LYS A 80 4.36 -18.55 -1.90
CA LYS A 80 5.83 -18.64 -2.03
C LYS A 80 6.37 -17.61 -3.01
N PHE A 81 5.68 -17.41 -4.14
CA PHE A 81 6.04 -16.39 -5.12
C PHE A 81 5.97 -15.00 -4.51
N ALA A 82 4.85 -14.66 -3.84
CA ALA A 82 4.69 -13.41 -3.09
C ALA A 82 5.83 -13.18 -2.09
N ALA A 83 6.15 -14.19 -1.28
CA ALA A 83 7.24 -14.15 -0.31
C ALA A 83 8.62 -13.92 -0.96
N THR A 84 8.82 -14.44 -2.17
CA THR A 84 10.05 -14.32 -2.97
C THR A 84 10.17 -12.91 -3.56
N LEU A 85 9.07 -12.29 -4.00
CA LEU A 85 9.08 -10.91 -4.51
C LEU A 85 9.60 -9.91 -3.48
N LEU A 86 9.36 -10.15 -2.18
CA LEU A 86 9.78 -9.24 -1.11
C LEU A 86 11.30 -9.22 -0.87
N ASN A 87 12.06 -10.17 -1.42
CA ASN A 87 13.52 -10.13 -1.35
C ASN A 87 14.06 -8.91 -2.11
N TYR A 88 15.12 -8.29 -1.59
CA TYR A 88 15.68 -7.06 -2.14
C TYR A 88 15.99 -7.16 -3.65
N GLN A 89 16.73 -8.19 -4.06
CA GLN A 89 17.13 -8.37 -5.46
C GLN A 89 15.93 -8.59 -6.39
N ASN A 90 14.95 -9.39 -5.97
CA ASN A 90 13.76 -9.67 -6.76
C ASN A 90 12.86 -8.44 -6.90
N MET A 91 12.73 -7.66 -5.82
CA MET A 91 12.00 -6.40 -5.85
C MET A 91 12.70 -5.35 -6.73
N LEU A 92 14.04 -5.32 -6.72
CA LEU A 92 14.80 -4.47 -7.62
C LEU A 92 14.56 -4.86 -9.09
N GLU A 93 14.64 -6.15 -9.41
CA GLU A 93 14.36 -6.68 -10.75
C GLU A 93 12.93 -6.39 -11.21
N LEU A 94 11.95 -6.47 -10.30
CA LEU A 94 10.56 -6.15 -10.59
C LEU A 94 10.37 -4.65 -10.90
N LEU A 95 11.07 -3.77 -10.17
CA LEU A 95 10.96 -2.31 -10.30
C LEU A 95 11.78 -1.75 -11.48
N ASP A 96 12.93 -2.35 -11.82
CA ASP A 96 13.91 -1.80 -12.77
C ASP A 96 13.32 -1.40 -14.14
N PRO A 97 12.44 -2.18 -14.79
CA PRO A 97 11.86 -1.81 -16.09
C PRO A 97 11.10 -0.47 -16.06
N HIS A 98 10.52 -0.11 -14.92
CA HIS A 98 9.72 1.10 -14.75
C HIS A 98 10.50 2.23 -14.05
N CYS A 99 11.39 1.87 -13.15
CA CYS A 99 12.06 2.77 -12.21
C CYS A 99 13.54 3.04 -12.52
N GLN A 100 14.22 2.17 -13.28
CA GLN A 100 15.66 2.27 -13.51
C GLN A 100 16.41 2.45 -12.17
N SER A 101 17.39 3.35 -12.11
CA SER A 101 18.15 3.65 -10.88
C SER A 101 17.42 4.55 -9.87
N GLU A 102 16.19 5.00 -10.15
CA GLU A 102 15.50 6.00 -9.32
C GLU A 102 15.20 5.49 -7.92
N VAL A 103 14.75 4.25 -7.78
CA VAL A 103 14.44 3.66 -6.46
C VAL A 103 15.73 3.40 -5.65
N VAL A 104 16.83 3.05 -6.32
CA VAL A 104 18.14 2.86 -5.66
C VAL A 104 18.73 4.18 -5.16
N SER A 105 18.36 5.29 -5.80
CA SER A 105 18.81 6.64 -5.41
C SER A 105 18.05 7.23 -4.22
N LEU A 106 16.97 6.59 -3.77
CA LEU A 106 16.22 7.01 -2.60
C LEU A 106 17.07 6.84 -1.33
N PRO A 107 16.85 7.63 -0.27
CA PRO A 107 17.56 7.53 1.00
C PRO A 107 17.09 6.30 1.79
N CYS A 108 17.26 5.10 1.23
CA CYS A 108 16.91 3.83 1.84
C CYS A 108 18.10 3.35 2.68
N ASN A 109 17.93 3.32 4.00
CA ASN A 109 18.78 2.50 4.86
C ASN A 109 18.29 1.04 4.75
N SER A 110 18.41 0.46 3.55
CA SER A 110 17.91 -0.88 3.27
C SER A 110 18.76 -1.90 4.01
N ARG A 111 18.27 -2.34 5.17
CA ARG A 111 18.62 -3.68 5.70
C ARG A 111 18.15 -4.70 4.66
N GLU A 112 18.87 -5.80 4.49
CA GLU A 112 18.49 -6.94 3.62
C GLU A 112 17.27 -7.71 4.18
N GLN A 113 16.26 -7.00 4.68
CA GLN A 113 15.03 -7.57 5.21
C GLN A 113 13.96 -7.65 4.10
N PRO A 114 13.18 -8.75 4.03
CA PRO A 114 12.09 -8.87 3.07
C PRO A 114 11.10 -7.71 3.17
N GLY A 115 10.86 -7.01 2.07
CA GLY A 115 9.94 -5.88 1.98
C GLY A 115 10.56 -4.52 2.25
N ALA A 116 11.84 -4.44 2.67
CA ALA A 116 12.48 -3.16 3.00
C ALA A 116 12.55 -2.18 1.82
N LEU A 117 12.87 -2.68 0.61
CA LEU A 117 12.89 -1.87 -0.60
C LEU A 117 11.49 -1.36 -0.97
N LEU A 118 10.49 -2.25 -0.89
CA LEU A 118 9.09 -1.89 -1.13
C LEU A 118 8.61 -0.83 -0.13
N LYS A 119 8.87 -1.02 1.17
CA LYS A 119 8.59 -0.02 2.20
C LYS A 119 9.22 1.31 1.81
N CYS A 120 10.54 1.34 1.58
CA CYS A 120 11.24 2.58 1.25
C CYS A 120 10.64 3.30 0.02
N ALA A 121 10.32 2.56 -1.03
CA ALA A 121 9.70 3.11 -2.24
C ALA A 121 8.32 3.72 -1.96
N ILE A 122 7.49 3.05 -1.13
CA ILE A 122 6.19 3.58 -0.68
C ILE A 122 6.39 4.83 0.18
N GLU A 123 7.36 4.82 1.11
CA GLU A 123 7.58 5.93 2.03
C GLU A 123 8.05 7.22 1.33
N ASN A 124 8.79 7.06 0.24
CA ASN A 124 9.39 8.15 -0.53
C ASN A 124 8.72 8.34 -1.89
N ILE A 125 7.51 7.81 -2.09
CA ILE A 125 6.84 7.84 -3.39
C ILE A 125 6.66 9.26 -3.96
N SER A 126 6.57 10.27 -3.09
CA SER A 126 6.49 11.68 -3.50
C SER A 126 7.77 12.16 -4.20
N GLN A 127 8.94 11.62 -3.83
CA GLN A 127 10.26 11.98 -4.36
C GLN A 127 10.54 11.33 -5.73
N ILE A 128 9.85 10.23 -6.06
CA ILE A 128 9.97 9.57 -7.36
C ILE A 128 9.47 10.52 -8.46
N LYS A 129 10.28 10.89 -9.43
CA LYS A 129 9.93 11.82 -10.51
C LYS A 129 9.22 11.10 -11.65
N ARG A 130 9.66 9.89 -12.02
CA ARG A 130 9.05 9.15 -13.13
C ARG A 130 7.63 8.73 -12.77
N LYS A 131 6.67 9.13 -13.62
CA LYS A 131 5.26 8.77 -13.44
C LYS A 131 5.04 7.26 -13.52
N ASP A 132 5.71 6.59 -14.45
CA ASP A 132 5.57 5.15 -14.65
C ASP A 132 6.09 4.37 -13.44
N CYS A 133 7.24 4.79 -12.87
CA CYS A 133 7.75 4.23 -11.62
C CYS A 133 6.77 4.47 -10.47
N LYS A 134 6.25 5.69 -10.30
CA LYS A 134 5.21 5.98 -9.30
C LYS A 134 4.01 5.05 -9.44
N THR A 135 3.44 4.94 -10.64
CA THR A 135 2.28 4.07 -10.90
C THR A 135 2.60 2.60 -10.64
N TYR A 136 3.81 2.15 -10.92
CA TYR A 136 4.21 0.78 -10.67
C TYR A 136 4.46 0.50 -9.18
N VAL A 137 5.07 1.43 -8.43
CA VAL A 137 5.17 1.35 -6.96
C VAL A 137 3.78 1.36 -6.30
N GLU A 138 2.86 2.21 -6.79
CA GLU A 138 1.44 2.20 -6.37
C GLU A 138 0.82 0.82 -6.59
N ARG A 139 1.03 0.21 -7.77
CA ARG A 139 0.55 -1.13 -8.09
C ARG A 139 1.07 -2.18 -7.10
N LEU A 140 2.32 -2.09 -6.64
CA LEU A 140 2.93 -3.09 -5.75
C LEU A 140 2.56 -2.92 -4.27
N ARG A 141 1.84 -1.86 -3.88
CA ARG A 141 1.46 -1.59 -2.47
C ARG A 141 0.73 -2.75 -1.79
N PHE A 142 -0.03 -3.54 -2.55
CA PHE A 142 -0.79 -4.66 -2.00
C PHE A 142 0.10 -5.74 -1.38
N LEU A 143 1.35 -5.86 -1.84
CA LEU A 143 2.32 -6.82 -1.30
C LEU A 143 2.60 -6.58 0.20
N THR A 144 2.39 -5.35 0.69
CA THR A 144 2.49 -5.02 2.12
C THR A 144 1.50 -5.81 2.97
N PHE A 145 0.27 -6.07 2.50
CA PHE A 145 -0.77 -6.79 3.26
C PHE A 145 -0.84 -8.29 2.97
N LEU A 146 -0.02 -8.72 2.02
CA LEU A 146 0.06 -10.09 1.54
C LEU A 146 0.96 -10.95 2.43
N ASP A 147 2.02 -10.37 2.98
CA ASP A 147 3.01 -11.03 3.82
C ASP A 147 3.22 -10.24 5.11
N ALA A 148 3.14 -10.92 6.25
CA ALA A 148 3.31 -10.31 7.56
C ALA A 148 4.68 -9.62 7.73
N ARG A 149 5.74 -10.15 7.09
CA ARG A 149 7.10 -9.58 7.17
C ARG A 149 7.14 -8.17 6.58
N ALA A 150 6.45 -7.94 5.46
CA ALA A 150 6.41 -6.62 4.83
C ALA A 150 5.64 -5.60 5.70
N MET A 151 4.49 -5.99 6.24
CA MET A 151 3.70 -5.14 7.13
C MET A 151 4.42 -4.84 8.45
N ASN A 152 5.12 -5.83 9.02
CA ASN A 152 5.87 -5.69 10.27
C ASN A 152 6.92 -4.60 10.20
N LEU A 153 7.58 -4.39 9.06
CA LEU A 153 8.55 -3.30 8.90
C LEU A 153 7.98 -1.90 9.19
N PHE A 154 6.67 -1.72 9.02
CA PHE A 154 5.98 -0.46 9.39
C PHE A 154 5.65 -0.43 10.88
N ILE A 155 5.30 -1.57 11.47
CA ILE A 155 4.88 -1.71 12.88
C ILE A 155 6.09 -1.71 13.83
N GLU A 156 7.29 -2.05 13.37
CA GLU A 156 8.51 -2.00 14.21
C GLU A 156 8.77 -0.60 14.81
N GLU A 157 8.36 0.47 14.11
CA GLU A 157 8.40 1.86 14.61
C GLU A 157 7.41 2.13 15.77
N CYS A 158 6.54 1.17 16.07
CA CYS A 158 5.49 1.23 17.08
C CYS A 158 5.76 0.35 18.31
N ASN A 159 6.90 -0.34 18.41
CA ASN A 159 7.15 -1.33 19.47
C ASN A 159 6.87 -0.81 20.89
N ASP A 160 7.27 0.43 21.20
CA ASP A 160 7.02 1.05 22.50
C ASP A 160 5.52 1.30 22.75
N ASP A 161 4.80 1.74 21.73
CA ASP A 161 3.36 2.00 21.83
C ASP A 161 2.55 0.69 21.88
N VAL A 162 3.00 -0.34 21.17
CA VAL A 162 2.44 -1.70 21.23
C VAL A 162 2.50 -2.21 22.67
N ALA A 163 3.66 -2.13 23.31
CA ALA A 163 3.84 -2.54 24.71
C ALA A 163 2.99 -1.68 25.66
N LYS A 164 2.98 -0.36 25.46
CA LYS A 164 2.25 0.59 26.30
C LYS A 164 0.73 0.36 26.30
N TYR A 165 0.15 0.05 25.14
CA TYR A 165 -1.30 -0.13 24.98
C TYR A 165 -1.74 -1.59 24.99
N ASN A 166 -0.82 -2.52 25.28
CA ASN A 166 -1.05 -3.97 25.26
C ASN A 166 -1.67 -4.44 23.93
N CYS A 167 -1.20 -3.89 22.82
CA CYS A 167 -1.57 -4.40 21.50
C CYS A 167 -0.83 -5.72 21.28
N GLU A 168 -1.55 -6.78 20.93
CA GLU A 168 -0.94 -8.09 20.69
C GLU A 168 0.06 -8.01 19.53
N PHE A 169 1.35 -8.24 19.81
CA PHE A 169 2.44 -8.07 18.85
C PHE A 169 2.68 -9.33 17.99
N ASP A 170 2.37 -10.51 18.51
CA ASP A 170 3.28 -11.63 18.23
C ASP A 170 2.96 -12.47 16.99
N ARG A 171 1.82 -12.31 16.30
CA ARG A 171 1.50 -13.18 15.13
C ARG A 171 0.69 -12.56 14.00
N ASN A 172 0.09 -11.40 14.18
CA ASN A 172 -0.79 -10.84 13.17
C ASN A 172 -0.70 -9.31 13.11
N PRO A 173 0.10 -8.74 12.20
CA PRO A 173 0.26 -7.29 12.10
C PRO A 173 -1.06 -6.55 11.84
N GLU A 174 -2.07 -7.20 11.26
CA GLU A 174 -3.41 -6.63 11.06
C GLU A 174 -4.13 -6.37 12.39
N VAL A 175 -4.01 -7.31 13.34
CA VAL A 175 -4.59 -7.15 14.68
C VAL A 175 -3.85 -6.06 15.44
N THR A 176 -2.51 -6.05 15.36
CA THR A 176 -1.67 -5.02 15.97
C THR A 176 -2.00 -3.63 15.42
N LEU A 177 -2.11 -3.48 14.10
CA LEU A 177 -2.48 -2.23 13.45
C LEU A 177 -3.87 -1.76 13.90
N SER A 178 -4.88 -2.64 13.87
CA SER A 178 -6.23 -2.31 14.31
C SER A 178 -6.29 -1.86 15.77
N CYS A 179 -5.47 -2.44 16.63
CA CYS A 179 -5.31 -1.99 18.01
C CYS A 179 -4.69 -0.58 18.08
N LEU A 180 -3.55 -0.37 17.40
CA LEU A 180 -2.85 0.92 17.40
C LEU A 180 -3.70 2.06 16.84
N GLN A 181 -4.49 1.79 15.80
CA GLN A 181 -5.43 2.75 15.20
C GLN A 181 -6.41 3.35 16.23
N LYS A 182 -6.83 2.59 17.25
CA LYS A 182 -7.71 3.08 18.33
C LYS A 182 -7.03 4.11 19.25
N TYR A 183 -5.70 4.10 19.30
CA TYR A 183 -4.90 4.97 20.16
C TYR A 183 -4.15 6.05 19.37
N LEU A 184 -4.48 6.26 18.09
CA LEU A 184 -3.71 7.07 17.14
C LEU A 184 -3.19 8.41 17.69
N LEU A 185 -4.06 9.17 18.37
CA LEU A 185 -3.72 10.49 18.95
C LEU A 185 -2.76 10.44 20.13
N LYS A 186 -2.59 9.28 20.74
CA LYS A 186 -1.73 9.04 21.92
C LYS A 186 -0.45 8.27 21.56
N LEU A 187 -0.25 7.93 20.29
CA LEU A 187 0.95 7.27 19.79
C LEU A 187 2.10 8.27 19.68
N LYS A 188 3.34 7.77 19.68
CA LYS A 188 4.51 8.57 19.31
C LYS A 188 4.42 8.98 17.84
N LYS A 189 5.01 10.12 17.48
CA LYS A 189 4.90 10.67 16.10
C LYS A 189 5.40 9.70 15.02
N ALA A 190 6.46 8.95 15.30
CA ALA A 190 6.99 7.93 14.38
C ALA A 190 5.96 6.83 14.13
N CYS A 191 5.41 6.25 15.20
CA CYS A 191 4.36 5.23 15.10
C CYS A 191 3.08 5.77 14.46
N GLN A 192 2.62 6.96 14.87
CA GLN A 192 1.45 7.63 14.28
C GLN A 192 1.58 7.74 12.75
N THR A 193 2.78 8.10 12.27
CA THR A 193 3.08 8.23 10.83
C THR A 193 2.93 6.90 10.10
N GLN A 194 3.42 5.80 10.69
CA GLN A 194 3.33 4.47 10.07
C GLN A 194 1.92 3.90 10.13
N VAL A 195 1.19 4.11 11.24
CA VAL A 195 -0.22 3.71 11.35
C VAL A 195 -1.08 4.43 10.31
N LEU A 196 -0.91 5.75 10.14
CA LEU A 196 -1.62 6.51 9.10
C LEU A 196 -1.24 6.05 7.70
N ARG A 197 0.04 5.76 7.46
CA ARG A 197 0.50 5.24 6.16
C ARG A 197 -0.14 3.89 5.83
N LEU A 198 -0.13 2.92 6.75
CA LEU A 198 -0.82 1.64 6.53
C LEU A 198 -2.33 1.86 6.35
N SER A 199 -2.93 2.80 7.09
CA SER A 199 -4.36 3.13 6.97
C SER A 199 -4.71 3.75 5.60
N GLU A 200 -3.84 4.60 5.05
CA GLU A 200 -3.97 5.14 3.69
C GLU A 200 -3.97 4.02 2.66
N LEU A 201 -3.03 3.07 2.78
CA LEU A 201 -2.98 1.92 1.90
C LEU A 201 -4.25 1.06 2.05
N GLN A 202 -4.70 0.80 3.29
CA GLN A 202 -5.93 0.06 3.58
C GLN A 202 -7.17 0.68 2.94
N ALA A 203 -7.21 2.01 2.81
CA ALA A 203 -8.31 2.72 2.18
C ALA A 203 -8.42 2.47 0.66
N GLU A 204 -7.34 2.03 0.01
CA GLU A 204 -7.35 1.71 -1.42
C GLU A 204 -8.20 0.49 -1.74
N ASN A 205 -8.19 -0.51 -0.87
CA ASN A 205 -8.97 -1.73 -1.04
C ASN A 205 -9.35 -2.32 0.32
N VAL A 206 -10.63 -2.58 0.54
CA VAL A 206 -11.13 -3.13 1.82
C VAL A 206 -10.51 -4.48 2.17
N LYS A 207 -9.99 -5.25 1.20
CA LYS A 207 -9.26 -6.51 1.46
C LYS A 207 -7.99 -6.34 2.29
N TYR A 208 -7.41 -5.15 2.30
CA TYR A 208 -6.26 -4.82 3.11
C TYR A 208 -6.64 -4.50 4.56
N ASP A 209 -7.91 -4.18 4.85
CA ASP A 209 -8.43 -4.06 6.22
C ASP A 209 -9.24 -5.31 6.56
N LYS A 210 -8.51 -6.40 6.89
CA LYS A 210 -9.12 -7.71 7.17
C LYS A 210 -10.07 -7.65 8.37
N GLN A 211 -9.82 -6.78 9.34
CA GLN A 211 -10.67 -6.61 10.52
C GLN A 211 -12.03 -6.04 10.13
N LEU A 212 -12.05 -4.96 9.34
CA LEU A 212 -13.29 -4.38 8.83
C LEU A 212 -13.99 -5.34 7.88
N LEU A 213 -13.27 -5.94 6.92
CA LEU A 213 -13.87 -6.86 5.95
C LEU A 213 -14.57 -8.05 6.63
N THR A 214 -13.96 -8.59 7.70
CA THR A 214 -14.53 -9.70 8.46
C THR A 214 -15.76 -9.28 9.26
N LYS A 215 -15.67 -8.16 9.98
CA LYS A 215 -16.76 -7.69 10.87
C LYS A 215 -17.93 -7.08 10.12
N CYS A 216 -17.71 -6.58 8.90
CA CYS A 216 -18.72 -6.03 8.01
C CYS A 216 -19.13 -6.99 6.88
N ALA A 217 -18.78 -8.28 6.96
CA ALA A 217 -19.00 -9.22 5.85
C ALA A 217 -20.48 -9.34 5.46
N SER A 218 -21.38 -9.34 6.45
CA SER A 218 -22.83 -9.44 6.26
C SER A 218 -23.41 -8.17 5.64
N GLU A 219 -23.04 -7.01 6.16
CA GLU A 219 -23.49 -5.70 5.69
C GLU A 219 -22.96 -5.39 4.30
N ARG A 220 -21.72 -5.81 4.00
CA ARG A 220 -21.18 -5.71 2.65
C ARG A 220 -22.02 -6.51 1.66
N ARG A 221 -22.41 -7.74 2.00
CA ARG A 221 -23.30 -8.55 1.14
C ARG A 221 -24.70 -7.95 1.05
N LEU A 222 -25.19 -7.34 2.14
CA LEU A 222 -26.55 -6.81 2.18
C LEU A 222 -26.70 -5.48 1.44
N PHE A 223 -25.73 -4.57 1.57
CA PHE A 223 -25.82 -3.19 1.08
C PHE A 223 -24.91 -2.92 -0.12
N CYS A 224 -23.82 -3.68 -0.25
CA CYS A 224 -22.70 -3.35 -1.14
C CYS A 224 -22.27 -4.55 -2.01
N GLU A 225 -23.20 -5.44 -2.36
CA GLU A 225 -22.90 -6.68 -3.10
C GLU A 225 -22.21 -6.38 -4.45
N ASP A 226 -22.75 -5.44 -5.22
CA ASP A 226 -22.26 -5.05 -6.54
C ASP A 226 -21.13 -4.00 -6.51
N VAL A 227 -20.63 -3.64 -5.33
CA VAL A 227 -19.62 -2.60 -5.17
C VAL A 227 -18.22 -3.19 -5.32
N SER A 228 -17.40 -2.61 -6.21
CA SER A 228 -16.01 -3.02 -6.37
C SER A 228 -15.20 -2.78 -5.08
N MET A 229 -14.41 -3.77 -4.67
CA MET A 229 -13.59 -3.66 -3.45
C MET A 229 -12.44 -2.66 -3.55
N GLY A 230 -12.05 -2.30 -4.77
CA GLY A 230 -10.97 -1.35 -5.02
C GLY A 230 -11.42 0.11 -4.96
N SER A 231 -10.44 1.00 -4.99
CA SER A 231 -10.65 2.46 -5.02
C SER A 231 -11.47 3.00 -3.84
N GLY A 232 -11.51 2.29 -2.71
CA GLY A 232 -12.24 2.67 -1.50
C GLY A 232 -13.77 2.69 -1.61
N GLN A 233 -14.36 2.10 -2.67
CA GLN A 233 -15.80 2.20 -2.90
C GLN A 233 -16.64 1.46 -1.84
N VAL A 234 -16.14 0.34 -1.31
CA VAL A 234 -16.84 -0.40 -0.23
C VAL A 234 -16.95 0.45 1.04
N TYR A 235 -15.89 1.18 1.43
CA TYR A 235 -15.97 2.12 2.55
C TYR A 235 -17.06 3.16 2.31
N GLU A 236 -17.07 3.79 1.13
CA GLU A 236 -18.09 4.80 0.79
C GLU A 236 -19.52 4.24 0.81
N CYS A 237 -19.70 2.96 0.45
CA CYS A 237 -20.99 2.31 0.49
C CYS A 237 -21.42 2.03 1.95
N LEU A 238 -20.56 1.39 2.74
CA LEU A 238 -20.86 1.07 4.14
C LEU A 238 -21.14 2.33 4.97
N PHE A 239 -20.41 3.43 4.74
CA PHE A 239 -20.67 4.70 5.41
C PHE A 239 -22.06 5.29 5.12
N ARG A 240 -22.60 5.08 3.91
CA ARG A 240 -23.97 5.55 3.57
C ARG A 240 -25.05 4.80 4.33
N HIS A 241 -24.75 3.58 4.76
CA HIS A 241 -25.68 2.69 5.47
C HIS A 241 -25.35 2.54 6.96
N LYS A 242 -24.43 3.37 7.51
CA LYS A 242 -23.94 3.22 8.89
C LYS A 242 -25.02 3.37 9.97
N ASP A 243 -26.07 4.15 9.67
CA ASP A 243 -27.16 4.44 10.60
C ASP A 243 -28.41 3.57 10.33
N GLU A 244 -28.32 2.62 9.40
CA GLU A 244 -29.41 1.68 9.08
C GLU A 244 -29.62 0.69 10.23
N GLN A 245 -30.88 0.32 10.50
CA GLN A 245 -31.22 -0.63 11.57
C GLN A 245 -30.51 -2.00 11.42
N ARG A 246 -30.20 -2.39 10.18
CA ARG A 246 -29.51 -3.65 9.85
C ARG A 246 -27.98 -3.55 9.90
N MET A 247 -27.42 -2.44 10.34
CA MET A 247 -25.99 -2.29 10.61
C MET A 247 -25.65 -2.92 11.97
N SER A 248 -24.80 -3.95 11.99
CA SER A 248 -24.38 -4.54 13.27
C SER A 248 -23.50 -3.59 14.08
N PRO A 249 -23.52 -3.68 15.42
CA PRO A 249 -22.62 -2.91 16.28
C PRO A 249 -21.14 -3.17 15.98
N GLN A 250 -20.81 -4.38 15.51
CA GLN A 250 -19.43 -4.76 15.17
C GLN A 250 -18.95 -4.03 13.92
N CYS A 251 -19.76 -4.01 12.85
CA CYS A 251 -19.42 -3.27 11.65
C CYS A 251 -19.43 -1.75 11.90
N ALA A 252 -20.43 -1.23 12.61
CA ALA A 252 -20.49 0.19 12.99
C ALA A 252 -19.24 0.64 13.77
N SER A 253 -18.73 -0.21 14.68
CA SER A 253 -17.50 0.07 15.43
C SER A 253 -16.26 0.13 14.55
N GLU A 254 -16.12 -0.74 13.56
CA GLU A 254 -15.01 -0.69 12.60
C GLU A 254 -15.11 0.51 11.65
N LEU A 255 -16.33 0.85 11.22
CA LEU A 255 -16.57 2.08 10.46
C LEU A 255 -16.14 3.29 11.29
N LEU A 256 -16.58 3.39 12.54
CA LEU A 256 -16.19 4.47 13.46
C LEU A 256 -14.66 4.55 13.66
N ARG A 257 -13.98 3.40 13.83
CA ARG A 257 -12.51 3.35 13.88
C ARG A 257 -11.92 3.98 12.61
N HIS A 258 -12.42 3.61 11.43
CA HIS A 258 -11.94 4.17 10.17
C HIS A 258 -12.28 5.67 10.03
N GLU A 259 -13.46 6.13 10.49
CA GLU A 259 -13.81 7.56 10.52
C GLU A 259 -12.81 8.36 11.36
N GLN A 260 -12.40 7.84 12.52
CA GLN A 260 -11.41 8.50 13.37
C GLN A 260 -10.06 8.65 12.68
N LEU A 261 -9.66 7.71 11.82
CA LEU A 261 -8.42 7.81 11.04
C LEU A 261 -8.54 8.88 9.95
N ILE A 262 -9.68 8.94 9.24
CA ILE A 262 -9.96 9.97 8.22
C ILE A 262 -9.92 11.37 8.84
N VAL A 263 -10.42 11.51 10.07
CA VAL A 263 -10.38 12.77 10.83
C VAL A 263 -8.95 13.24 11.06
N GLN A 264 -8.00 12.31 11.29
CA GLN A 264 -6.59 12.65 11.48
C GLN A 264 -5.86 12.89 10.15
N ASP A 265 -6.14 12.09 9.13
CA ASP A 265 -5.55 12.27 7.80
C ASP A 265 -6.58 11.93 6.71
N TYR A 266 -6.98 12.95 5.96
CA TYR A 266 -7.92 12.82 4.86
C TYR A 266 -7.44 11.84 3.77
N GLN A 267 -6.12 11.56 3.67
CA GLN A 267 -5.56 10.60 2.72
C GLN A 267 -6.07 9.18 2.98
N VAL A 268 -6.51 8.90 4.21
CA VAL A 268 -7.18 7.65 4.61
C VAL A 268 -8.59 7.52 3.98
N SER A 269 -9.10 8.54 3.28
CA SER A 269 -10.32 8.41 2.48
C SER A 269 -10.06 8.61 0.99
N ARG A 270 -10.12 7.52 0.21
CA ARG A 270 -9.99 7.60 -1.25
C ARG A 270 -11.11 8.39 -1.91
N GLY A 271 -12.31 8.35 -1.34
CA GLY A 271 -13.44 9.17 -1.78
C GLY A 271 -13.16 10.66 -1.63
N LEU A 272 -12.65 11.09 -0.46
CA LEU A 272 -12.24 12.48 -0.24
C LEU A 272 -11.07 12.88 -1.14
N VAL A 273 -10.02 12.07 -1.21
CA VAL A 273 -8.87 12.36 -2.07
C VAL A 273 -9.30 12.51 -3.53
N ARG A 274 -10.19 11.65 -4.03
CA ARG A 274 -10.70 11.72 -5.40
C ARG A 274 -11.56 12.97 -5.61
N ALA A 275 -12.50 13.24 -4.71
CA ALA A 275 -13.39 14.39 -4.81
C ALA A 275 -12.62 15.71 -4.78
N CYS A 276 -11.62 15.82 -3.90
CA CYS A 276 -10.94 17.10 -3.64
C CYS A 276 -9.70 17.32 -4.51
N LYS A 277 -9.26 16.32 -5.29
CA LYS A 277 -8.06 16.42 -6.11
C LYS A 277 -8.09 17.59 -7.09
N GLU A 278 -9.18 17.73 -7.85
CA GLU A 278 -9.30 18.79 -8.84
C GLU A 278 -9.49 20.15 -8.16
N ASP A 279 -10.23 20.23 -7.07
CA ASP A 279 -10.43 21.48 -6.33
C ASP A 279 -9.12 21.99 -5.72
N ILE A 280 -8.32 21.10 -5.12
CA ILE A 280 -7.00 21.42 -4.57
C ILE A 280 -6.08 21.93 -5.68
N LYS A 281 -6.14 21.32 -6.86
CA LYS A 281 -5.31 21.67 -8.02
C LYS A 281 -5.73 23.01 -8.63
N ASN A 282 -7.03 23.19 -8.88
CA ASN A 282 -7.60 24.38 -9.52
C ASN A 282 -7.42 25.63 -8.65
N ASN A 283 -7.60 25.49 -7.34
CA ASN A 283 -7.41 26.58 -6.38
C ASN A 283 -5.96 26.72 -5.89
N ARG A 284 -5.04 25.90 -6.42
CA ARG A 284 -3.60 25.91 -6.08
C ARG A 284 -3.34 25.80 -4.58
N CYS A 285 -4.17 25.05 -3.86
CA CYS A 285 -4.08 24.88 -2.41
C CYS A 285 -2.83 24.13 -1.93
N ARG A 286 -1.95 23.68 -2.84
CA ARG A 286 -0.65 23.07 -2.53
C ARG A 286 0.55 24.02 -2.61
N LYS A 287 0.38 25.27 -3.06
CA LYS A 287 1.51 26.16 -3.38
C LYS A 287 2.29 26.66 -2.16
N SER A 288 1.67 26.70 -0.98
CA SER A 288 2.25 27.32 0.23
C SER A 288 1.91 26.54 1.50
N VAL A 289 1.83 25.21 1.37
CA VAL A 289 1.49 24.35 2.50
C VAL A 289 2.75 23.83 3.18
N SER A 290 2.65 23.63 4.49
CA SER A 290 3.71 23.06 5.32
C SER A 290 4.11 21.67 4.85
N ASP A 291 5.36 21.29 5.12
CA ASP A 291 5.77 19.91 4.93
C ASP A 291 5.16 18.95 5.95
N ASP A 292 4.80 19.47 7.12
CA ASP A 292 4.05 18.74 8.14
C ASP A 292 2.64 18.38 7.64
N ARG A 293 2.24 17.10 7.79
CA ARG A 293 0.97 16.59 7.24
C ARG A 293 -0.25 17.20 7.90
N ASP A 294 -0.21 17.41 9.22
CA ASP A 294 -1.36 17.90 10.01
C ASP A 294 -1.62 19.37 9.66
N ILE A 295 -0.54 20.16 9.60
CA ILE A 295 -0.59 21.58 9.20
C ILE A 295 -1.01 21.70 7.73
N ARG A 296 -0.47 20.86 6.85
CA ARG A 296 -0.78 20.83 5.42
C ARG A 296 -2.26 20.58 5.17
N LEU A 297 -2.87 19.64 5.88
CA LEU A 297 -4.30 19.36 5.75
C LEU A 297 -5.13 20.57 6.16
N ALA A 298 -4.89 21.12 7.35
CA ALA A 298 -5.62 22.29 7.83
C ALA A 298 -5.52 23.47 6.85
N GLN A 299 -4.33 23.72 6.28
CA GLN A 299 -4.11 24.77 5.28
C GLN A 299 -4.84 24.48 3.96
N ILE A 300 -4.88 23.22 3.51
CA ILE A 300 -5.64 22.82 2.33
C ILE A 300 -7.14 23.05 2.55
N LEU A 301 -7.68 22.65 3.71
CA LEU A 301 -9.10 22.84 4.02
C LEU A 301 -9.48 24.30 4.11
N LEU A 302 -8.64 25.11 4.77
CA LEU A 302 -8.84 26.56 4.84
C LEU A 302 -8.78 27.21 3.46
N CYS A 303 -7.86 26.75 2.59
CA CYS A 303 -7.79 27.21 1.21
C CYS A 303 -9.06 26.87 0.42
N LEU A 304 -9.55 25.63 0.55
CA LEU A 304 -10.79 25.19 -0.10
C LEU A 304 -12.01 25.96 0.44
N GLU A 305 -12.07 26.21 1.75
CA GLU A 305 -13.12 27.01 2.39
C GLU A 305 -13.09 28.46 1.91
N ASN A 306 -11.91 29.07 1.78
CA ASN A 306 -11.82 30.40 1.17
C ASN A 306 -12.27 30.37 -0.30
N ALA A 307 -11.92 29.33 -1.07
CA ALA A 307 -12.32 29.20 -2.47
C ALA A 307 -13.85 29.08 -2.65
N THR A 308 -14.60 28.49 -1.69
CA THR A 308 -16.07 28.46 -1.78
C THR A 308 -16.70 29.84 -1.63
N HIS A 309 -16.10 30.72 -0.83
CA HIS A 309 -16.64 32.07 -0.59
C HIS A 309 -16.45 33.04 -1.77
N TYR A 310 -15.47 32.82 -2.65
CA TYR A 310 -15.16 33.73 -3.77
C TYR A 310 -15.65 33.27 -5.16
N GLY A 311 -16.32 32.11 -5.26
CA GLY A 311 -17.11 31.69 -6.42
C GLY A 311 -16.36 31.23 -7.67
N LYS A 312 -16.23 29.90 -7.83
CA LYS A 312 -16.47 29.14 -9.09
C LYS A 312 -16.48 27.64 -8.73
N ILE A 313 -17.61 26.97 -9.03
CA ILE A 313 -17.94 25.56 -8.71
C ILE A 313 -18.28 25.33 -7.22
N ILE A 314 -19.52 25.71 -6.87
CA ILE A 314 -20.08 25.55 -5.53
C ILE A 314 -20.32 24.07 -5.19
N SER A 315 -20.67 23.19 -6.14
CA SER A 315 -21.14 21.84 -5.80
C SER A 315 -20.06 20.85 -5.34
N ILE A 316 -18.82 20.92 -5.85
CA ILE A 316 -17.78 19.91 -5.59
C ILE A 316 -16.90 20.32 -4.40
N ILE A 317 -16.52 21.61 -4.32
CA ILE A 317 -15.74 22.15 -3.19
C ILE A 317 -16.57 22.10 -1.89
N VAL A 318 -17.87 22.43 -1.98
CA VAL A 318 -18.80 22.26 -0.84
C VAL A 318 -18.91 20.79 -0.47
N PHE A 319 -18.97 19.85 -1.43
CA PHE A 319 -18.98 18.41 -1.12
C PHE A 319 -17.70 17.92 -0.44
N CYS A 320 -16.53 18.48 -0.78
CA CYS A 320 -15.27 18.22 -0.10
C CYS A 320 -15.28 18.68 1.35
N ILE A 321 -15.68 19.93 1.57
CA ILE A 321 -15.77 20.51 2.91
C ILE A 321 -16.90 19.85 3.71
N PHE A 322 -18.04 19.53 3.09
CA PHE A 322 -19.18 18.87 3.74
C PHE A 322 -18.92 17.40 4.00
N LYS A 323 -18.31 16.61 3.11
CA LYS A 323 -17.98 15.22 3.46
C LYS A 323 -16.99 15.17 4.62
N GLN A 324 -16.08 16.12 4.71
CA GLN A 324 -15.20 16.25 5.86
C GLN A 324 -15.98 16.78 7.08
N LYS A 325 -16.74 17.87 6.99
CA LYS A 325 -17.54 18.41 8.11
C LYS A 325 -18.64 17.44 8.60
N ILE A 326 -19.35 16.71 7.74
CA ILE A 326 -20.36 15.68 8.08
C ILE A 326 -19.71 14.51 8.83
N PHE A 327 -18.51 14.07 8.39
CA PHE A 327 -17.70 13.12 9.16
C PHE A 327 -17.31 13.65 10.55
N PHE A 328 -17.12 14.96 10.69
CA PHE A 328 -16.67 15.60 11.92
C PHE A 328 -17.82 16.09 12.84
N PHE A 329 -19.03 16.32 12.34
CA PHE A 329 -20.13 16.99 13.08
C PHE A 329 -21.40 16.15 13.32
N ASN A 330 -21.51 14.92 12.81
CA ASN A 330 -22.55 13.99 13.28
C ASN A 330 -22.07 13.27 14.54
N ARG A 331 -22.05 14.01 15.66
CA ARG A 331 -21.81 13.50 17.01
C ARG A 331 -22.99 13.75 17.90
#